data_AF-A0A292PHP6-F1
#
_entry.id   AF-A0A292PHP6-F1
#
_cell.length_a   1.000
_cell.length_b   1.000
_cell.length_c   1.000
_cell.angle_alpha   90.00
_cell.angle_beta   90.00
_cell.angle_gamma   90.00
#
_symmetry.space_group_name_H-M   'P 1'
#
loop_
_entity.id
_entity.type
_entity.pdbx_description
1 polymer ?
#
loop_
_entity_poly.entity_id
_entity_poly.type
_entity_poly.pdbx_seq_one_letter_code
_entity_poly.pdbx_strand_id
1 'polypeptide(L)'
;MAGIVLLAVLFGAACKKDVNTNESGNKEQETPATAVNAVNSDLNLNWENRTNGSTYTNSQAAADFGNISGWQDSRAFVTNGKDGSNGLRVTLLPNALSGAGGLIGNVNLSQGTAYEVDYDVKFHSNFNFSRGGKIGFGFAIGEGNTGGDPGWDGNGGTLRLMWYSPSADRQADRFKKESGIMFICM
;
A
#
# COMPACT_ATOMS: atom_id res chain seq x y z
N MET A 1 -63.88 20.16 -36.45
CA MET A 1 -63.37 21.32 -37.23
C MET A 1 -61.87 21.19 -37.35
N ALA A 2 -61.29 21.44 -38.54
CA ALA A 2 -59.87 21.62 -38.89
C ALA A 2 -58.80 20.65 -38.30
N GLY A 3 -57.82 20.12 -39.03
CA GLY A 3 -57.36 20.42 -40.39
C GLY A 3 -55.86 20.74 -40.41
N ILE A 4 -55.20 20.55 -41.57
CA ILE A 4 -53.75 20.78 -41.88
C ILE A 4 -52.83 19.60 -41.47
N VAL A 5 -52.04 18.87 -42.29
CA VAL A 5 -51.53 18.90 -43.70
C VAL A 5 -50.01 19.20 -43.82
N LEU A 6 -49.33 18.43 -44.69
CA LEU A 6 -47.94 18.57 -45.23
C LEU A 6 -46.76 18.33 -44.25
N LEU A 7 -45.51 18.00 -44.66
CA LEU A 7 -44.92 17.23 -45.79
C LEU A 7 -43.36 17.37 -45.75
N ALA A 8 -42.62 16.25 -45.82
CA ALA A 8 -41.18 16.15 -46.19
C ALA A 8 -40.19 17.05 -45.39
N VAL A 9 -38.85 16.99 -45.47
CA VAL A 9 -37.88 16.57 -46.51
C VAL A 9 -36.63 15.96 -45.83
N LEU A 10 -35.91 15.09 -46.54
CA LEU A 10 -34.59 14.57 -46.16
C LEU A 10 -33.54 15.71 -46.04
N PHE A 11 -32.40 15.45 -45.38
CA PHE A 11 -31.04 15.62 -45.92
C PHE A 11 -30.03 15.57 -44.76
N GLY A 12 -29.07 14.65 -44.86
CA GLY A 12 -27.96 14.56 -43.92
C GLY A 12 -26.95 15.68 -44.15
N ALA A 13 -26.58 16.40 -43.09
CA ALA A 13 -25.49 17.37 -43.11
C ALA A 13 -24.22 16.75 -42.53
N ALA A 14 -23.37 16.20 -43.40
CA ALA A 14 -21.97 16.02 -43.08
C ALA A 14 -21.24 17.34 -43.34
N CYS A 15 -20.76 18.00 -42.30
CA CYS A 15 -19.88 19.18 -42.42
C CYS A 15 -18.50 18.89 -41.87
N LYS A 16 -17.50 19.45 -42.55
CA LYS A 16 -16.09 19.10 -42.41
C LYS A 16 -15.41 19.84 -41.25
N LYS A 17 -14.23 19.32 -40.92
CA LYS A 17 -13.25 19.90 -40.02
C LYS A 17 -12.56 21.09 -40.69
N ASP A 18 -12.67 22.28 -40.11
CA ASP A 18 -11.82 23.42 -40.45
C ASP A 18 -10.66 23.51 -39.46
N VAL A 19 -9.46 23.76 -39.99
CA VAL A 19 -8.24 24.01 -39.22
C VAL A 19 -7.84 25.46 -39.48
N ASN A 20 -7.72 26.25 -38.43
CA ASN A 20 -7.04 27.55 -38.48
C ASN A 20 -5.91 27.56 -37.45
N THR A 21 -4.69 27.68 -37.96
CA THR A 21 -3.46 27.79 -37.18
C THR A 21 -3.17 29.26 -36.89
N ASN A 22 -2.80 29.59 -35.66
CA ASN A 22 -1.82 30.64 -35.39
C ASN A 22 -1.17 30.39 -34.04
N GLU A 23 0.15 30.35 -34.04
CA GLU A 23 0.96 29.96 -32.88
C GLU A 23 1.11 31.12 -31.89
N SER A 24 1.05 30.81 -30.60
CA SER A 24 1.94 31.43 -29.63
C SER A 24 2.20 30.42 -28.51
N GLY A 25 3.48 30.15 -28.24
CA GLY A 25 3.87 29.00 -27.45
C GLY A 25 3.50 29.12 -25.98
N ASN A 26 2.91 28.05 -25.45
CA ASN A 26 3.21 27.61 -24.10
C ASN A 26 3.46 26.11 -24.14
N LYS A 27 4.51 25.66 -23.45
CA LYS A 27 4.71 24.22 -23.24
C LYS A 27 3.53 23.75 -22.41
N GLU A 28 2.72 22.84 -22.93
CA GLU A 28 1.70 22.18 -22.13
C GLU A 28 2.41 21.48 -20.97
N GLN A 29 2.21 22.03 -19.78
CA GLN A 29 2.67 21.43 -18.55
C GLN A 29 1.97 20.08 -18.47
N GLU A 30 2.73 18.99 -18.58
CA GLU A 30 2.24 17.65 -18.34
C GLU A 30 1.50 17.68 -17.00
N THR A 31 0.17 17.58 -17.05
CA THR A 31 -0.62 17.30 -15.86
C THR A 31 -0.11 15.96 -15.39
N PRO A 32 0.53 15.86 -14.20
CA PRO A 32 1.16 14.62 -13.81
C PRO A 32 0.09 13.54 -13.83
N ALA A 33 0.29 12.52 -14.65
CA ALA A 33 -0.70 11.48 -14.88
C ALA A 33 -1.14 10.96 -13.52
N THR A 34 -2.41 11.17 -13.17
CA THR A 34 -2.97 10.69 -11.90
C THR A 34 -2.71 9.20 -11.86
N ALA A 35 -1.78 8.78 -10.99
CA ALA A 35 -1.30 7.40 -10.98
C ALA A 35 -2.51 6.48 -10.80
N VAL A 36 -2.82 5.71 -11.84
CA VAL A 36 -3.88 4.71 -11.76
C VAL A 36 -3.40 3.69 -10.76
N ASN A 37 -4.00 3.69 -9.56
CA ASN A 37 -3.72 2.74 -8.50
C ASN A 37 -3.96 1.33 -9.05
N ALA A 38 -2.88 0.63 -9.39
CA ALA A 38 -2.94 -0.69 -9.99
C ALA A 38 -3.34 -1.70 -8.93
N VAL A 39 -4.41 -2.45 -9.19
CA VAL A 39 -4.89 -3.55 -8.36
C VAL A 39 -4.31 -4.83 -8.94
N ASN A 40 -3.23 -5.31 -8.34
CA ASN A 40 -2.43 -6.41 -8.86
C ASN A 40 -2.94 -7.77 -8.35
N SER A 41 -2.81 -8.82 -9.16
CA SER A 41 -3.01 -10.22 -8.74
C SER A 41 -1.73 -10.82 -8.14
N ASP A 42 -0.57 -10.37 -8.61
CA ASP A 42 0.74 -10.94 -8.33
C ASP A 42 1.74 -9.82 -8.02
N LEU A 43 2.66 -10.08 -7.09
CA LEU A 43 3.72 -9.15 -6.68
C LEU A 43 5.02 -9.92 -6.48
N ASN A 44 6.14 -9.39 -7.00
CA ASN A 44 7.48 -9.94 -6.79
C ASN A 44 8.44 -8.79 -6.49
N LEU A 45 8.78 -8.61 -5.22
CA LEU A 45 9.53 -7.47 -4.71
C LEU A 45 10.74 -7.92 -3.89
N ASN A 46 11.91 -7.37 -4.22
CA ASN A 46 13.17 -7.65 -3.53
C ASN A 46 13.97 -6.39 -3.12
N TRP A 47 13.52 -5.19 -3.52
CA TRP A 47 14.18 -3.90 -3.26
C TRP A 47 15.62 -3.75 -3.80
N GLU A 48 16.10 -4.67 -4.64
CA GLU A 48 17.45 -4.60 -5.25
C GLU A 48 17.60 -3.41 -6.22
N ASN A 49 16.49 -2.92 -6.79
CA ASN A 49 16.44 -1.72 -7.63
C ASN A 49 16.41 -0.39 -6.84
N ARG A 50 16.52 -0.43 -5.50
CA ARG A 50 16.48 0.75 -4.62
C ARG A 50 17.86 1.07 -4.03
N THR A 51 18.09 2.33 -3.68
CA THR A 51 19.36 2.77 -3.09
C THR A 51 19.45 2.32 -1.63
N ASN A 52 20.49 1.56 -1.27
CA ASN A 52 20.71 1.16 0.12
C ASN A 52 20.96 2.39 1.01
N GLY A 53 20.36 2.39 2.21
CA GLY A 53 20.43 3.48 3.18
C GLY A 53 19.44 4.62 2.94
N SER A 54 18.65 4.59 1.86
CA SER A 54 17.63 5.62 1.61
C SER A 54 16.32 5.35 2.36
N THR A 55 15.54 6.41 2.58
CA THR A 55 14.10 6.29 2.85
C THR A 55 13.41 5.56 1.69
N TYR A 56 12.41 4.75 2.00
CA TYR A 56 11.52 4.10 1.04
C TYR A 56 10.16 4.79 1.10
N THR A 57 9.90 5.69 0.17
CA THR A 57 8.80 6.67 0.26
C THR A 57 7.45 6.06 -0.09
N ASN A 58 6.34 6.71 0.30
CA ASN A 58 5.00 6.30 -0.12
C ASN A 58 4.87 6.21 -1.64
N SER A 59 5.48 7.13 -2.39
CA SER A 59 5.48 7.10 -3.86
C SER A 59 6.24 5.88 -4.43
N GLN A 60 7.36 5.49 -3.81
CA GLN A 60 8.09 4.28 -4.20
C GLN A 60 7.31 3.01 -3.86
N ALA A 61 6.69 2.96 -2.67
CA ALA A 61 5.83 1.86 -2.27
C ALA A 61 4.58 1.75 -3.16
N ALA A 62 3.92 2.86 -3.50
CA ALA A 62 2.79 2.85 -4.42
C ALA A 62 3.19 2.38 -5.84
N ALA A 63 4.40 2.71 -6.30
CA ALA A 63 4.91 2.20 -7.58
C ALA A 63 5.20 0.69 -7.56
N ASP A 64 5.75 0.17 -6.45
CA ASP A 64 6.13 -1.25 -6.33
C ASP A 64 4.93 -2.16 -6.02
N PHE A 65 4.02 -1.73 -5.13
CA PHE A 65 2.80 -2.48 -4.78
C PHE A 65 1.62 -2.21 -5.73
N GLY A 66 1.72 -1.21 -6.62
CA GLY A 66 0.65 -0.73 -7.49
C GLY A 66 -0.37 0.19 -6.81
N ASN A 67 -0.71 -0.11 -5.55
CA ASN A 67 -1.47 0.75 -4.67
C ASN A 67 -1.09 0.47 -3.20
N ILE A 68 -1.06 1.50 -2.34
CA ILE A 68 -0.85 1.28 -0.90
C ILE A 68 -1.47 2.39 -0.04
N SER A 69 -2.12 1.98 1.05
CA SER A 69 -2.68 2.87 2.08
C SER A 69 -1.80 2.84 3.34
N GLY A 70 -2.00 3.79 4.28
CA GLY A 70 -1.42 3.74 5.63
C GLY A 70 0.12 3.87 5.75
N TRP A 71 0.83 4.03 4.63
CA TRP A 71 2.29 4.14 4.58
C TRP A 71 2.86 5.27 5.44
N GLN A 72 4.09 5.10 5.94
CA GLN A 72 4.78 6.08 6.78
C GLN A 72 6.26 6.18 6.38
N ASP A 73 6.60 7.13 5.50
CA ASP A 73 7.96 7.36 4.98
C ASP A 73 9.02 7.44 6.10
N SER A 74 8.71 8.16 7.18
CA SER A 74 9.60 8.30 8.36
C SER A 74 9.96 6.98 9.06
N ARG A 75 9.28 5.89 8.70
CA ARG A 75 9.43 4.54 9.26
C ARG A 75 9.81 3.51 8.22
N ALA A 76 10.10 3.87 6.97
CA ALA A 76 10.43 2.91 5.92
C ALA A 76 11.78 3.25 5.26
N PHE A 77 12.69 2.28 5.23
CA PHE A 77 14.05 2.45 4.72
C PHE A 77 14.49 1.22 3.94
N VAL A 78 15.23 1.42 2.85
CA VAL A 78 15.95 0.32 2.19
C VAL A 78 17.30 0.17 2.88
N THR A 79 17.65 -1.05 3.28
CA THR A 79 18.94 -1.33 3.93
C THR A 79 19.28 -2.82 3.84
N ASN A 80 20.39 -3.23 4.44
CA ASN A 80 20.88 -4.61 4.40
C ASN A 80 19.84 -5.57 5.03
N GLY A 81 19.28 -6.44 4.19
CA GLY A 81 18.27 -7.44 4.54
C GLY A 81 18.86 -8.66 5.22
N LYS A 82 18.33 -9.85 4.87
CA LYS A 82 18.68 -11.13 5.48
C LYS A 82 20.17 -11.45 5.29
N ASP A 83 20.60 -11.50 4.04
CA ASP A 83 21.90 -12.02 3.61
C ASP A 83 22.83 -10.93 3.02
N GLY A 84 22.62 -9.67 3.41
CA GLY A 84 23.38 -8.51 2.92
C GLY A 84 22.86 -7.91 1.61
N SER A 85 21.86 -8.54 0.99
CA SER A 85 21.00 -7.97 -0.05
C SER A 85 20.33 -6.67 0.41
N ASN A 86 19.68 -5.94 -0.49
CA ASN A 86 18.71 -4.93 -0.07
C ASN A 86 17.48 -5.60 0.56
N GLY A 87 16.72 -4.80 1.31
CA GLY A 87 15.47 -5.21 1.92
C GLY A 87 14.79 -4.02 2.59
N LEU A 88 13.48 -4.15 2.80
CA LEU A 88 12.70 -3.14 3.51
C LEU A 88 12.87 -3.28 5.03
N ARG A 89 13.51 -2.27 5.65
CA ARG A 89 13.44 -2.02 7.08
C ARG A 89 12.29 -1.08 7.40
N VAL A 90 11.33 -1.58 8.18
CA VAL A 90 10.30 -0.75 8.83
C VAL A 90 10.75 -0.40 10.26
N THR A 91 10.56 0.82 10.76
CA THR A 91 10.94 1.23 12.13
C THR A 91 9.74 1.19 13.09
N LEU A 92 9.91 0.52 14.24
CA LEU A 92 9.02 0.61 15.40
C LEU A 92 9.50 1.75 16.32
N LEU A 93 8.66 2.78 16.50
CA LEU A 93 8.98 3.91 17.36
C LEU A 93 8.87 3.57 18.85
N PRO A 94 9.77 4.11 19.69
CA PRO A 94 9.73 3.86 21.12
C PRO A 94 8.50 4.49 21.79
N ASN A 95 7.97 3.83 22.82
CA ASN A 95 6.81 4.28 23.61
C ASN A 95 5.48 4.44 22.83
N ALA A 96 5.39 3.90 21.62
CA ALA A 96 4.18 3.93 20.80
C ALA A 96 3.72 2.51 20.42
N LEU A 97 2.42 2.36 20.19
CA LEU A 97 1.79 1.09 19.81
C LEU A 97 0.99 1.26 18.50
N SER A 98 0.71 0.14 17.82
CA SER A 98 -0.11 0.11 16.60
C SER A 98 0.39 1.11 15.54
N GLY A 99 -0.50 1.71 14.74
CA GLY A 99 -0.14 2.68 13.70
C GLY A 99 0.50 3.98 14.23
N ALA A 100 0.43 4.27 15.53
CA ALA A 100 1.17 5.39 16.11
C ALA A 100 2.68 5.09 16.21
N GLY A 101 3.07 3.81 16.32
CA GLY A 101 4.47 3.38 16.48
C GLY A 101 5.07 2.63 15.29
N GLY A 102 4.32 1.78 14.59
CA GLY A 102 4.79 0.97 13.45
C GLY A 102 4.32 1.49 12.10
N LEU A 103 4.23 0.63 11.09
CA LEU A 103 3.68 0.95 9.76
C LEU A 103 2.57 -0.06 9.45
N ILE A 104 1.33 0.39 9.35
CA ILE A 104 0.17 -0.45 9.02
C ILE A 104 -0.31 0.02 7.65
N GLY A 105 -0.29 -0.82 6.62
CA GLY A 105 -0.50 -0.36 5.26
C GLY A 105 -1.07 -1.43 4.34
N ASN A 106 -2.30 -1.23 3.90
CA ASN A 106 -3.04 -2.24 3.15
C ASN A 106 -2.86 -2.00 1.65
N VAL A 107 -2.70 -3.09 0.92
CA VAL A 107 -2.58 -3.16 -0.55
C VAL A 107 -3.81 -3.91 -1.05
N ASN A 108 -4.58 -3.30 -1.93
CA ASN A 108 -5.71 -3.97 -2.59
C ASN A 108 -5.16 -4.88 -3.68
N LEU A 109 -5.38 -6.18 -3.53
CA LEU A 109 -5.14 -7.16 -4.59
C LEU A 109 -6.42 -7.40 -5.41
N SER A 110 -6.30 -8.06 -6.56
CA SER A 110 -7.49 -8.54 -7.28
C SER A 110 -8.31 -9.50 -6.42
N GLN A 111 -9.61 -9.62 -6.67
CA GLN A 111 -10.43 -10.61 -5.97
C GLN A 111 -10.02 -12.03 -6.39
N GLY A 112 -9.83 -12.91 -5.40
CA GLY A 112 -9.44 -14.30 -5.60
C GLY A 112 -9.84 -15.15 -4.39
N THR A 113 -10.02 -16.46 -4.60
CA THR A 113 -10.43 -17.42 -3.56
C THR A 113 -9.25 -18.18 -2.93
N ALA A 114 -8.06 -18.04 -3.50
CA ALA A 114 -6.81 -18.60 -2.99
C ALA A 114 -5.68 -17.63 -3.30
N TYR A 115 -4.77 -17.47 -2.34
CA TYR A 115 -3.54 -16.68 -2.44
C TYR A 115 -2.46 -17.31 -1.58
N GLU A 116 -1.21 -17.11 -1.97
CA GLU A 116 -0.01 -17.45 -1.21
C GLU A 116 0.91 -16.23 -1.12
N VAL A 117 1.79 -16.19 -0.12
CA VAL A 117 2.78 -15.12 0.03
C VAL A 117 4.03 -15.66 0.70
N ASP A 118 5.16 -15.52 0.00
CA ASP A 118 6.48 -15.86 0.49
C ASP A 118 7.27 -14.59 0.78
N TYR A 119 7.93 -14.53 1.93
CA TYR A 119 8.79 -13.43 2.30
C TYR A 119 9.84 -13.85 3.33
N ASP A 120 11.01 -13.23 3.24
CA ASP A 120 12.02 -13.30 4.28
C ASP A 120 11.80 -12.23 5.35
N VAL A 121 11.99 -12.60 6.61
CA VAL A 121 11.91 -11.68 7.75
C VAL A 121 13.10 -11.83 8.69
N LYS A 122 13.68 -10.69 9.07
CA LYS A 122 14.84 -10.60 9.97
C LYS A 122 14.60 -9.52 11.01
N PHE A 123 14.70 -9.91 12.27
CA PHE A 123 14.81 -8.98 13.38
C PHE A 123 16.20 -8.34 13.41
N HIS A 124 16.30 -7.11 13.91
CA HIS A 124 17.60 -6.52 14.22
C HIS A 124 18.34 -7.36 15.28
N SER A 125 19.68 -7.41 15.24
CA SER A 125 20.48 -8.18 16.22
C SER A 125 20.19 -7.77 17.66
N ASN A 126 19.92 -6.48 17.87
CA ASN A 126 19.60 -5.87 19.17
C ASN A 126 18.10 -5.60 19.32
N PHE A 127 17.23 -6.35 18.63
CA PHE A 127 15.78 -6.11 18.70
C PHE A 127 15.25 -6.40 20.12
N ASN A 128 14.69 -5.39 20.78
CA ASN A 128 13.92 -5.63 22.00
C ASN A 128 12.57 -6.26 21.61
N PHE A 129 12.45 -7.57 21.84
CA PHE A 129 11.23 -8.31 21.56
C PHE A 129 10.01 -7.80 22.35
N SER A 130 10.22 -7.19 23.52
CA SER A 130 9.16 -6.74 24.42
C SER A 130 8.06 -7.82 24.54
N ARG A 131 6.78 -7.47 24.66
CA ARG A 131 5.70 -8.46 24.77
C ARG A 131 5.36 -9.16 23.44
N GLY A 132 5.47 -8.48 22.30
CA GLY A 132 5.02 -8.99 21.01
C GLY A 132 4.37 -7.93 20.10
N GLY A 133 3.88 -8.37 18.95
CA GLY A 133 3.18 -7.53 17.98
C GLY A 133 2.88 -8.26 16.66
N LYS A 134 2.55 -7.51 15.59
CA LYS A 134 2.24 -8.04 14.25
C LYS A 134 3.48 -8.00 13.34
N ILE A 135 3.73 -9.08 12.59
CA ILE A 135 4.90 -9.26 11.73
C ILE A 135 4.49 -9.74 10.33
N GLY A 136 5.29 -9.38 9.33
CA GLY A 136 5.21 -9.95 7.99
C GLY A 136 4.01 -9.49 7.16
N PHE A 137 3.83 -10.11 6.01
CA PHE A 137 2.63 -9.96 5.19
C PHE A 137 1.55 -10.98 5.60
N GLY A 138 0.31 -10.72 5.19
CA GLY A 138 -0.86 -11.52 5.51
C GLY A 138 -2.03 -11.16 4.60
N PHE A 139 -3.22 -11.69 4.88
CA PHE A 139 -4.41 -11.49 4.04
C PHE A 139 -5.62 -11.02 4.85
N ALA A 140 -6.38 -10.10 4.26
CA ALA A 140 -7.73 -9.75 4.68
C ALA A 140 -8.77 -10.41 3.77
N ILE A 141 -9.85 -10.90 4.35
CA ILE A 141 -10.99 -11.50 3.65
C ILE A 141 -12.24 -10.72 4.04
N GLY A 142 -13.08 -10.39 3.04
CA GLY A 142 -14.31 -9.64 3.25
C GLY A 142 -14.04 -8.26 3.85
N GLU A 143 -14.68 -7.96 4.99
CA GLU A 143 -14.47 -6.70 5.72
C GLU A 143 -13.10 -6.59 6.41
N GLY A 144 -12.33 -7.68 6.50
CA GLY A 144 -10.96 -7.63 7.02
C GLY A 144 -10.88 -7.34 8.52
N ASN A 145 -11.76 -7.93 9.33
CA ASN A 145 -11.88 -7.61 10.76
C ASN A 145 -10.55 -7.77 11.53
N THR A 146 -10.22 -6.78 12.37
CA THR A 146 -8.99 -6.73 13.17
C THR A 146 -9.19 -6.05 14.54
N GLY A 147 -8.18 -6.15 15.40
CA GLY A 147 -8.15 -5.40 16.65
C GLY A 147 -9.07 -6.05 17.70
N GLY A 148 -10.05 -5.30 18.17
CA GLY A 148 -11.08 -5.77 19.11
C GLY A 148 -12.38 -6.23 18.44
N ASP A 149 -12.40 -6.27 17.10
CA ASP A 149 -13.55 -6.64 16.29
C ASP A 149 -13.41 -8.08 15.76
N PRO A 150 -14.18 -9.05 16.28
CA PRO A 150 -14.17 -10.43 15.81
C PRO A 150 -15.19 -10.64 14.68
N GLY A 151 -14.79 -11.36 13.62
CA GLY A 151 -15.67 -11.72 12.49
C GLY A 151 -16.74 -12.77 12.82
N TRP A 152 -17.52 -12.56 13.88
CA TRP A 152 -18.62 -13.43 14.33
C TRP A 152 -19.90 -13.28 13.50
N ASP A 153 -20.01 -12.20 12.73
CA ASP A 153 -21.08 -11.96 11.76
C ASP A 153 -20.89 -12.74 10.44
N GLY A 154 -19.68 -13.26 10.19
CA GLY A 154 -19.31 -13.96 8.96
C GLY A 154 -18.92 -13.05 7.80
N ASN A 155 -18.79 -11.72 8.01
CA ASN A 155 -18.51 -10.76 6.95
C ASN A 155 -17.01 -10.63 6.61
N GLY A 156 -16.11 -11.15 7.46
CA GLY A 156 -14.68 -11.11 7.18
C GLY A 156 -13.75 -11.68 8.24
N GLY A 157 -12.45 -11.43 8.04
CA GLY A 157 -11.39 -11.78 8.97
C GLY A 157 -10.00 -11.49 8.40
N THR A 158 -8.95 -11.75 9.20
CA THR A 158 -7.56 -11.59 8.76
C THR A 158 -6.67 -12.77 9.16
N LEU A 159 -5.81 -13.21 8.24
CA LEU A 159 -4.71 -14.16 8.49
C LEU A 159 -3.40 -13.38 8.54
N ARG A 160 -2.78 -13.30 9.72
CA ARG A 160 -1.57 -12.50 9.98
C ARG A 160 -0.70 -13.16 11.05
N LEU A 161 0.61 -12.98 10.96
CA LEU A 161 1.54 -13.51 11.95
C LEU A 161 1.79 -12.55 13.12
N MET A 162 2.23 -13.12 14.24
CA MET A 162 2.66 -12.39 15.43
C MET A 162 3.95 -12.98 15.98
N TRP A 163 4.79 -12.12 16.55
CA TRP A 163 5.79 -12.56 17.52
C TRP A 163 5.26 -12.30 18.94
N TYR A 164 5.67 -13.14 19.90
CA TYR A 164 5.22 -13.05 21.28
C TYR A 164 6.31 -13.53 22.24
N SER A 165 6.50 -12.80 23.35
CA SER A 165 7.34 -13.23 24.46
C SER A 165 6.47 -13.46 25.69
N PRO A 166 6.36 -14.72 26.19
CA PRO A 166 5.50 -15.02 27.33
C PRO A 166 6.03 -14.43 28.65
N SER A 167 7.34 -14.20 28.76
CA SER A 167 8.04 -13.76 29.97
C SER A 167 8.41 -12.27 30.00
N ALA A 168 8.21 -11.51 28.91
CA ALA A 168 8.47 -10.08 28.92
C ALA A 168 7.40 -9.32 29.74
N ASP A 169 7.86 -8.49 30.67
CA ASP A 169 7.00 -7.77 31.61
C ASP A 169 6.13 -6.72 30.91
N ARG A 170 4.84 -6.69 31.25
CA ARG A 170 3.89 -5.69 30.72
C ARG A 170 4.22 -4.23 31.08
N GLN A 171 5.20 -3.99 31.97
CA GLN A 171 5.53 -2.64 32.47
C GLN A 171 7.01 -2.24 32.36
N ALA A 172 7.95 -3.16 32.09
CA ALA A 172 9.39 -2.83 32.06
C ALA A 172 9.86 -2.31 30.69
N ASP A 173 9.39 -2.91 29.60
CA ASP A 173 9.88 -2.68 28.24
C ASP A 173 9.10 -1.63 27.46
N ARG A 174 8.92 -0.45 28.07
CA ARG A 174 8.72 0.79 27.33
C ARG A 174 9.94 1.03 26.46
N PHE A 175 9.87 0.59 25.20
CA PHE A 175 10.94 0.60 24.20
C PHE A 175 11.96 1.72 24.45
N LYS A 176 13.13 1.35 24.96
CA LYS A 176 14.26 2.28 25.06
C LYS A 176 14.81 2.54 23.66
N LYS A 177 15.51 3.67 23.50
CA LYS A 177 15.77 4.38 22.24
C LYS A 177 16.78 3.67 21.31
N GLU A 178 16.48 2.44 20.89
CA GLU A 178 17.24 1.71 19.86
C GLU A 178 16.28 1.07 18.84
N SER A 179 16.66 1.16 17.56
CA SER A 179 15.77 1.00 16.41
C SER A 179 15.29 -0.44 16.21
N GLY A 180 14.06 -0.74 16.66
CA GLY A 180 13.37 -1.99 16.35
C GLY A 180 12.86 -2.02 14.91
N ILE A 181 13.01 -3.15 14.21
CA ILE A 181 12.62 -3.34 12.82
C ILE A 181 11.32 -4.16 12.73
N MET A 182 10.29 -3.74 11.96
CA MET A 182 9.08 -4.49 11.48
C MET A 182 7.81 -3.60 11.35
N PHE A 183 6.72 -3.90 10.60
CA PHE A 183 6.43 -4.49 9.26
C PHE A 183 5.06 -3.93 8.81
N ILE A 184 4.73 -4.02 7.52
CA ILE A 184 3.45 -3.63 6.88
C ILE A 184 2.32 -4.61 7.26
N CYS A 185 1.10 -4.13 7.55
CA CYS A 185 -0.10 -4.97 7.72
C CYS A 185 -1.09 -4.72 6.57
N MET A 186 -1.35 -5.78 5.78
CA MET A 186 -2.54 -5.96 4.93
C MET A 186 -3.76 -6.37 5.78
#